data_AF-A0A922VQC6-F1
#
_entry.id   AF-A0A922VQC6-F1
#
_cell.length_a   1.000
_cell.length_b   1.000
_cell.length_c   1.000
_cell.angle_alpha   90.00
_cell.angle_beta   90.00
_cell.angle_gamma   90.00
#
_symmetry.space_group_name_H-M   'P 1'
#
loop_
_entity.id
_entity.type
_entity.pdbx_description
1 polymer ?
#
loop_
_entity_poly.entity_id
_entity_poly.type
_entity_poly.pdbx_seq_one_letter_code
_entity_poly.pdbx_strand_id
1 'polypeptide(L)'
;MLRLIGFLMMAAVGLGGFLALDYNMSRQWASAGDEDGLTIREYLGGLSGRIASITASSRTPGLPSALVDMLPKPPEGWTVRPAVPKDVDVFQPKNRADGDPEAIALVTSIGSAKVAKGADVAILTYEKGKQRVVVKAVRYPDFIFTSFTAMQQRLELQMMSPKFRGLSFMTVRGMDVTEDILPGGMRGRVFMADIGAQIHLWVLAPNRMKDPELVAFFQTLQVKAMNASVVDKRQGLGDVPVIVLASALDAAGREAYQADRAARAAEEVALREEDRKAAEAEAAAAAEANKDGSAGDDLASETENQPPGVVADCLTGVGGTKRCTVGD
;
A
#
# COMPACT_ATOMS: atom_id res chain seq x y z
N MET A 1 -2.35 -16.60 -42.55
CA MET A 1 -3.00 -15.29 -42.27
C MET A 1 -4.27 -15.43 -41.41
N LEU A 2 -5.22 -16.31 -41.73
CA LEU A 2 -6.45 -16.52 -40.92
C LEU A 2 -6.19 -16.85 -39.42
N ARG A 3 -5.13 -17.62 -39.10
CA ARG A 3 -4.74 -17.93 -37.71
C ARG A 3 -4.21 -16.71 -36.93
N LEU A 4 -3.55 -15.78 -37.62
CA LEU A 4 -3.02 -14.54 -37.02
C LEU A 4 -4.16 -13.56 -36.73
N ILE A 5 -5.12 -13.46 -37.66
CA ILE A 5 -6.33 -12.64 -37.51
C ILE A 5 -7.19 -13.19 -36.36
N GLY A 6 -7.35 -14.52 -36.27
CA GLY A 6 -8.06 -15.15 -35.16
C GLY A 6 -7.40 -14.93 -33.80
N PHE A 7 -6.06 -14.98 -33.73
CA PHE A 7 -5.32 -14.67 -32.50
C PHE A 7 -5.45 -13.20 -32.09
N LEU A 8 -5.35 -12.27 -33.05
CA LEU A 8 -5.53 -10.83 -32.80
C LEU A 8 -6.95 -10.51 -32.33
N MET A 9 -7.97 -11.14 -32.91
CA MET A 9 -9.36 -10.98 -32.46
C MET A 9 -9.57 -11.52 -31.04
N MET A 10 -9.04 -12.71 -30.72
CA MET A 10 -9.08 -13.27 -29.37
C MET A 10 -8.35 -12.38 -28.35
N ALA A 11 -7.17 -11.87 -28.71
CA ALA A 11 -6.39 -10.97 -27.86
C ALA A 11 -7.12 -9.64 -27.62
N ALA A 12 -7.71 -9.05 -28.67
CA ALA A 12 -8.48 -7.80 -28.56
C ALA A 12 -9.73 -7.97 -27.70
N VAL A 13 -10.47 -9.08 -27.86
CA VAL A 13 -11.66 -9.38 -27.06
C VAL A 13 -11.28 -9.68 -25.60
N GLY A 14 -10.19 -10.42 -25.36
CA GLY A 14 -9.70 -10.70 -24.02
C GLY A 14 -9.22 -9.44 -23.29
N LEU A 15 -8.48 -8.57 -23.99
CA LEU A 15 -8.03 -7.29 -23.47
C LEU A 15 -9.21 -6.36 -23.20
N GLY A 16 -10.15 -6.26 -24.15
CA GLY A 16 -11.36 -5.45 -23.99
C GLY A 16 -12.24 -5.93 -22.84
N GLY A 17 -12.39 -7.25 -22.66
CA GLY A 17 -13.11 -7.84 -21.55
C GLY A 17 -12.45 -7.58 -20.19
N PHE A 18 -11.12 -7.69 -20.12
CA PHE A 18 -10.36 -7.36 -18.91
C PHE A 18 -10.52 -5.87 -18.54
N LEU A 19 -10.37 -4.97 -19.52
CA LEU A 19 -10.52 -3.52 -19.30
C LEU A 19 -11.95 -3.15 -18.88
N ALA A 20 -12.96 -3.82 -19.42
CA ALA A 20 -14.35 -3.59 -19.01
C ALA A 20 -14.62 -4.06 -17.57
N LEU A 21 -14.03 -5.18 -17.14
CA LEU A 21 -14.14 -5.67 -15.76
C LEU A 21 -13.37 -4.76 -14.79
N ASP A 22 -12.15 -4.37 -15.15
CA ASP A 22 -11.31 -3.47 -14.36
C ASP A 22 -11.92 -2.07 -14.24
N TYR A 23 -12.52 -1.54 -15.31
CA TYR A 23 -13.29 -0.30 -15.28
C TYR A 23 -14.50 -0.40 -14.36
N ASN A 24 -15.31 -1.45 -14.48
CA ASN A 24 -16.50 -1.62 -13.64
C ASN A 24 -16.15 -1.77 -12.17
N MET A 25 -15.08 -2.50 -11.85
CA MET A 25 -14.54 -2.53 -10.50
C MET A 25 -14.05 -1.15 -10.08
N SER A 26 -13.16 -0.50 -10.84
CA SER A 26 -12.63 0.82 -10.49
C SER A 26 -13.75 1.87 -10.27
N ARG A 27 -14.81 1.83 -11.09
CA ARG A 27 -15.98 2.70 -10.97
C ARG A 27 -16.79 2.42 -9.70
N GLN A 28 -17.06 1.15 -9.38
CA GLN A 28 -17.76 0.78 -8.14
C GLN A 28 -17.01 1.23 -6.87
N TRP A 29 -15.69 1.34 -6.95
CA TRP A 29 -14.86 1.76 -5.83
C TRP A 29 -14.75 3.29 -5.72
N ALA A 30 -14.80 4.02 -6.84
CA ALA A 30 -14.86 5.49 -6.86
C ALA A 30 -16.22 6.05 -6.39
N SER A 31 -17.33 5.35 -6.68
CA SER A 31 -18.68 5.76 -6.25
C SER A 31 -18.93 5.68 -4.73
N ALA A 32 -17.94 5.26 -3.93
CA ALA A 32 -18.05 5.20 -2.47
C ALA A 32 -17.61 6.50 -1.77
N GLY A 33 -17.15 7.52 -2.51
CA GLY A 33 -16.63 8.78 -1.95
C GLY A 33 -16.96 10.07 -2.70
N ASP A 34 -17.53 10.00 -3.91
CA ASP A 34 -17.94 11.15 -4.73
C ASP A 34 -19.24 10.85 -5.49
N GLU A 35 -20.12 11.84 -5.67
CA GLU A 35 -21.44 11.67 -6.32
C GLU A 35 -21.35 11.40 -7.84
N ASP A 36 -20.22 11.69 -8.49
CA ASP A 36 -20.10 11.60 -9.96
C ASP A 36 -19.43 10.31 -10.50
N GLY A 37 -18.72 9.55 -9.66
CA GLY A 37 -18.10 8.26 -10.04
C GLY A 37 -17.02 8.35 -11.13
N LEU A 38 -16.23 7.27 -11.30
CA LEU A 38 -15.12 7.25 -12.27
C LEU A 38 -15.61 7.26 -13.73
N THR A 39 -15.27 8.28 -14.50
CA THR A 39 -15.61 8.35 -15.94
C THR A 39 -14.68 7.47 -16.78
N ILE A 40 -15.14 7.02 -17.96
CA ILE A 40 -14.31 6.25 -18.91
C ILE A 40 -13.09 7.08 -19.35
N ARG A 41 -13.23 8.41 -19.46
CA ARG A 41 -12.14 9.30 -19.87
C ARG A 41 -11.04 9.39 -18.81
N GLU A 42 -11.40 9.47 -17.52
CA GLU A 42 -10.45 9.42 -16.40
C GLU A 42 -9.79 8.04 -16.26
N TYR A 43 -10.57 6.97 -16.46
CA TYR A 43 -10.05 5.60 -16.47
C TYR A 43 -9.02 5.39 -17.59
N LEU A 44 -9.32 5.87 -18.80
CA LEU A 44 -8.40 5.80 -19.95
C LEU A 44 -7.21 6.75 -19.82
N GLY A 45 -7.37 7.90 -19.17
CA GLY A 45 -6.29 8.84 -18.87
C GLY A 45 -5.20 8.24 -17.97
N GLY A 46 -5.59 7.43 -16.98
CA GLY A 46 -4.65 6.67 -16.13
C GLY A 46 -4.17 5.34 -16.73
N LEU A 47 -4.69 4.94 -17.90
CA LEU A 47 -4.41 3.64 -18.49
C LEU A 47 -2.99 3.54 -19.06
N SER A 48 -2.39 4.64 -19.53
CA SER A 48 -1.00 4.67 -20.02
C SER A 48 0.00 4.34 -18.90
N GLY A 49 -0.18 4.92 -17.70
CA GLY A 49 0.58 4.59 -16.50
C GLY A 49 0.33 3.17 -16.00
N ARG A 50 -0.92 2.68 -16.10
CA ARG A 50 -1.26 1.28 -15.79
C ARG A 50 -0.71 0.28 -16.82
N ILE A 51 -0.63 0.61 -18.11
CA ILE A 51 -0.06 -0.28 -19.13
C ILE A 51 1.46 -0.38 -18.94
N ALA A 52 2.12 0.73 -18.60
CA ALA A 52 3.52 0.71 -18.15
C ALA A 52 3.68 -0.19 -16.90
N SER A 53 2.79 -0.07 -15.91
CA SER A 53 2.83 -0.92 -14.70
C SER A 53 2.38 -2.37 -14.91
N ILE A 54 1.55 -2.68 -15.90
CA ILE A 54 1.12 -4.04 -16.29
C ILE A 54 2.25 -4.74 -17.06
N THR A 55 3.00 -4.00 -17.90
CA THR A 55 4.24 -4.54 -18.50
C THR A 55 5.38 -4.66 -17.48
N ALA A 56 5.36 -3.85 -16.41
CA ALA A 56 6.33 -3.90 -15.32
C ALA A 56 5.91 -4.82 -14.14
N SER A 57 4.68 -5.34 -14.13
CA SER A 57 4.25 -6.48 -13.30
C SER A 57 4.77 -7.79 -13.90
N SER A 58 5.99 -7.77 -14.44
CA SER A 58 6.69 -8.95 -14.91
C SER A 58 6.83 -9.88 -13.71
N ARG A 59 6.09 -10.99 -13.71
CA ARG A 59 6.43 -12.16 -12.89
C ARG A 59 7.90 -12.45 -13.14
N THR A 60 8.79 -12.12 -12.21
CA THR A 60 10.19 -12.54 -12.31
C THR A 60 10.18 -14.07 -12.24
N PRO A 61 10.52 -14.78 -13.32
CA PRO A 61 10.39 -16.22 -13.36
C PRO A 61 11.19 -16.85 -12.21
N GLY A 62 10.56 -17.74 -11.45
CA GLY A 62 11.18 -18.43 -10.31
C GLY A 62 11.05 -17.74 -8.94
N LEU A 63 10.42 -16.56 -8.84
CA LEU A 63 10.10 -15.94 -7.54
C LEU A 63 8.65 -16.24 -7.10
N PRO A 64 8.39 -16.37 -5.80
CA PRO A 64 7.03 -16.48 -5.28
C PRO A 64 6.22 -15.21 -5.57
N SER A 65 4.94 -15.39 -5.88
CA SER A 65 4.02 -14.28 -6.20
C SER A 65 2.95 -14.05 -5.13
N ALA A 66 2.65 -15.05 -4.31
CA ALA A 66 1.70 -14.90 -3.20
C ALA A 66 2.43 -14.31 -1.98
N LEU A 67 1.80 -13.36 -1.29
CA LEU A 67 2.43 -12.67 -0.15
C LEU A 67 2.86 -13.64 0.96
N VAL A 68 2.05 -14.68 1.20
CA VAL A 68 2.36 -15.72 2.21
C VAL A 68 3.63 -16.51 1.89
N ASP A 69 3.93 -16.74 0.59
CA ASP A 69 5.11 -17.48 0.15
C ASP A 69 6.38 -16.62 0.17
N MET A 70 6.23 -15.30 0.34
CA MET A 70 7.35 -14.36 0.49
C MET A 70 7.84 -14.27 1.94
N LEU A 71 7.01 -14.67 2.91
CA LEU A 71 7.33 -14.67 4.34
C LEU A 71 8.42 -15.71 4.68
N PRO A 72 9.04 -15.59 5.87
CA PRO A 72 10.07 -16.54 6.31
C PRO A 72 9.61 -18.00 6.25
N LYS A 73 10.48 -18.88 5.76
CA LYS A 73 10.36 -20.31 6.04
C LYS A 73 10.71 -20.57 7.52
N PRO A 74 10.07 -21.57 8.15
CA PRO A 74 10.37 -21.89 9.54
C PRO A 74 11.86 -22.28 9.69
N PRO A 75 12.59 -21.68 10.63
CA PRO A 75 13.95 -22.12 10.97
C PRO A 75 13.96 -23.54 11.53
N GLU A 76 15.15 -24.13 11.69
CA GLU A 76 15.28 -25.50 12.19
C GLU A 76 14.60 -25.70 13.57
N GLY A 77 13.76 -26.74 13.64
CA GLY A 77 12.99 -27.07 14.84
C GLY A 77 11.79 -26.15 15.12
N TRP A 78 11.43 -25.27 14.18
CA TRP A 78 10.18 -24.50 14.22
C TRP A 78 9.14 -25.09 13.28
N THR A 79 7.87 -24.98 13.66
CA THR A 79 6.73 -25.23 12.77
C THR A 79 6.09 -23.89 12.38
N VAL A 80 5.34 -23.88 11.28
CA VAL A 80 4.61 -22.70 10.82
C VAL A 80 3.16 -23.06 10.51
N ARG A 81 2.24 -22.14 10.83
CA ARG A 81 0.83 -22.24 10.51
C ARG A 81 0.22 -20.85 10.31
N PRO A 82 -0.96 -20.74 9.68
CA PRO A 82 -1.75 -19.52 9.71
C PRO A 82 -1.97 -19.05 11.15
N ALA A 83 -1.84 -17.75 11.38
CA ALA A 83 -2.07 -17.16 12.69
C ALA A 83 -3.58 -17.10 13.00
N VAL A 84 -3.90 -17.25 14.29
CA VAL A 84 -5.21 -16.93 14.84
C VAL A 84 -5.10 -15.72 15.76
N PRO A 85 -6.17 -14.92 15.98
CA PRO A 85 -6.08 -13.68 16.76
C PRO A 85 -5.51 -13.86 18.17
N LYS A 86 -5.75 -15.02 18.82
CA LYS A 86 -5.21 -15.34 20.15
C LYS A 86 -3.71 -15.62 20.17
N ASP A 87 -3.07 -15.76 19.02
CA ASP A 87 -1.65 -16.06 18.96
C ASP A 87 -0.78 -14.95 19.55
N VAL A 88 -1.28 -13.71 19.54
CA VAL A 88 -0.58 -12.55 20.06
C VAL A 88 -0.70 -12.36 21.59
N ASP A 89 -1.59 -13.12 22.25
CA ASP A 89 -1.83 -12.97 23.70
C ASP A 89 -0.59 -13.27 24.53
N VAL A 90 0.33 -14.09 24.02
CA VAL A 90 1.58 -14.45 24.71
C VAL A 90 2.57 -13.28 24.83
N PHE A 91 2.41 -12.25 24.00
CA PHE A 91 3.26 -11.05 23.97
C PHE A 91 2.67 -9.88 24.76
N GLN A 92 1.40 -10.01 25.16
CA GLN A 92 0.71 -9.05 26.02
C GLN A 92 1.29 -9.10 27.45
N PRO A 93 1.11 -8.04 28.25
CA PRO A 93 1.47 -8.06 29.67
C PRO A 93 0.75 -9.19 30.41
N LYS A 94 1.29 -9.64 31.54
CA LYS A 94 0.67 -10.70 32.36
C LYS A 94 -0.73 -10.29 32.84
N ASN A 95 -0.87 -9.04 33.28
CA ASN A 95 -2.17 -8.41 33.54
C ASN A 95 -2.35 -7.27 32.54
N ARG A 96 -3.49 -7.26 31.86
CA ARG A 96 -3.78 -6.24 30.83
C ARG A 96 -3.86 -4.82 31.39
N ALA A 97 -4.22 -4.68 32.67
CA ALA A 97 -4.26 -3.39 33.37
C ALA A 97 -2.86 -2.77 33.57
N ASP A 98 -1.80 -3.58 33.55
CA ASP A 98 -0.43 -3.13 33.77
C ASP A 98 0.26 -2.71 32.46
N GLY A 99 -0.38 -2.92 31.31
CA GLY A 99 0.18 -2.58 30.00
C GLY A 99 -0.35 -1.26 29.47
N ASP A 100 0.50 -0.60 28.69
CA ASP A 100 0.10 0.57 27.92
C ASP A 100 -1.03 0.21 26.92
N PRO A 101 -2.18 0.91 26.92
CA PRO A 101 -3.32 0.58 26.06
C PRO A 101 -2.99 0.61 24.57
N GLU A 102 -2.10 1.51 24.15
CA GLU A 102 -1.70 1.63 22.76
C GLU A 102 -0.76 0.51 22.34
N ALA A 103 0.14 0.08 23.22
CA ALA A 103 1.04 -1.04 22.98
C ALA A 103 0.24 -2.35 22.89
N ILE A 104 -0.74 -2.52 23.77
CA ILE A 104 -1.69 -3.64 23.72
C ILE A 104 -2.44 -3.63 22.38
N ALA A 105 -2.95 -2.48 21.94
CA ALA A 105 -3.66 -2.34 20.68
C ALA A 105 -2.78 -2.64 19.46
N LEU A 106 -1.53 -2.18 19.46
CA LEU A 106 -0.55 -2.50 18.41
C LEU A 106 -0.29 -4.01 18.34
N VAL A 107 0.00 -4.65 19.47
CA VAL A 107 0.22 -6.10 19.53
C VAL A 107 -1.01 -6.87 19.07
N THR A 108 -2.22 -6.44 19.48
CA THR A 108 -3.47 -7.04 19.02
C THR A 108 -3.69 -6.86 17.50
N SER A 109 -3.35 -5.70 16.94
CA SER A 109 -3.56 -5.43 15.51
C SER A 109 -2.64 -6.28 14.61
N ILE A 110 -1.46 -6.70 15.11
CA ILE A 110 -0.57 -7.62 14.39
C ILE A 110 -1.22 -9.01 14.23
N GLY A 111 -2.02 -9.45 15.20
CA GLY A 111 -2.76 -10.72 15.11
C GLY A 111 -4.06 -10.63 14.28
N SER A 112 -4.41 -9.44 13.81
CA SER A 112 -5.67 -9.17 13.11
C SER A 112 -5.45 -9.05 11.61
N ALA A 113 -6.27 -9.77 10.84
CA ALA A 113 -6.37 -9.59 9.38
C ALA A 113 -7.15 -8.33 8.98
N LYS A 114 -7.74 -7.61 9.94
CA LYS A 114 -8.46 -6.36 9.68
C LYS A 114 -7.47 -5.27 9.30
N VAL A 115 -7.46 -4.91 8.02
CA VAL A 115 -6.67 -3.83 7.41
C VAL A 115 -7.55 -3.03 6.43
N ALA A 116 -6.98 -2.05 5.75
CA ALA A 116 -7.66 -1.31 4.68
C ALA A 116 -8.23 -2.26 3.61
N LYS A 117 -9.42 -1.94 3.09
CA LYS A 117 -10.12 -2.77 2.10
C LYS A 117 -9.26 -2.95 0.84
N GLY A 118 -9.15 -4.18 0.36
CA GLY A 118 -8.40 -4.52 -0.86
C GLY A 118 -6.91 -4.84 -0.64
N ALA A 119 -6.38 -4.64 0.56
CA ALA A 119 -5.02 -5.08 0.87
C ALA A 119 -4.95 -6.61 1.00
N ASP A 120 -3.87 -7.20 0.50
CA ASP A 120 -3.53 -8.60 0.73
C ASP A 120 -2.80 -8.73 2.07
N VAL A 121 -3.19 -9.71 2.88
CA VAL A 121 -2.67 -9.90 4.23
C VAL A 121 -2.25 -11.34 4.44
N ALA A 122 -0.99 -11.52 4.81
CA ALA A 122 -0.45 -12.81 5.24
C ALA A 122 -0.04 -12.71 6.71
N ILE A 123 -0.57 -13.58 7.56
CA ILE A 123 -0.18 -13.67 8.98
C ILE A 123 0.18 -15.12 9.30
N LEU A 124 1.46 -15.34 9.64
CA LEU A 124 2.00 -16.65 10.00
C LEU A 124 2.45 -16.66 11.45
N THR A 125 2.14 -17.75 12.14
CA THR A 125 2.63 -18.04 13.48
C THR A 125 3.63 -19.19 13.42
N TYR A 126 4.80 -18.94 13.97
CA TYR A 126 5.89 -19.90 14.08
C TYR A 126 5.99 -20.38 15.52
N GLU A 127 6.09 -21.69 15.72
CA GLU A 127 6.06 -22.29 17.06
C GLU A 127 7.25 -23.23 17.29
N LYS A 128 7.84 -23.15 18.49
CA LYS A 128 8.86 -24.07 19.00
C LYS A 128 8.63 -24.30 20.49
N GLY A 129 7.96 -25.38 20.83
CA GLY A 129 7.50 -25.65 22.19
C GLY A 129 6.62 -24.51 22.72
N LYS A 130 7.09 -23.79 23.75
CA LYS A 130 6.38 -22.62 24.33
C LYS A 130 6.81 -21.26 23.74
N GLN A 131 7.68 -21.26 22.72
CA GLN A 131 8.07 -20.05 22.01
C GLN A 131 7.17 -19.85 20.79
N ARG A 132 6.84 -18.59 20.52
CA ARG A 132 6.03 -18.17 19.40
C ARG A 132 6.61 -16.92 18.77
N VAL A 133 6.61 -16.86 17.45
CA VAL A 133 6.88 -15.65 16.67
C VAL A 133 5.70 -15.46 15.72
N VAL A 134 5.19 -14.24 15.59
CA VAL A 134 4.11 -13.92 14.64
C VAL A 134 4.66 -12.95 13.62
N VAL A 135 4.49 -13.27 12.34
CA VAL A 135 4.90 -12.41 11.23
C VAL A 135 3.66 -12.03 10.45
N LYS A 136 3.44 -10.72 10.29
CA LYS A 136 2.36 -10.15 9.48
C LYS A 136 2.97 -9.37 8.33
N ALA A 137 2.56 -9.66 7.10
CA ALA A 137 2.77 -8.77 5.97
C ALA A 137 1.43 -8.26 5.46
N VAL A 138 1.41 -6.99 5.08
CA VAL A 138 0.27 -6.33 4.42
C VAL A 138 0.78 -5.71 3.14
N ARG A 139 0.20 -6.11 2.00
CA ARG A 139 0.45 -5.49 0.69
C ARG A 139 -0.75 -4.63 0.31
N TYR A 140 -0.54 -3.33 0.20
CA TYR A 140 -1.56 -2.39 -0.22
C TYR A 140 -1.76 -2.41 -1.74
N PRO A 141 -2.97 -2.07 -2.23
CA PRO A 141 -3.29 -2.11 -3.65
C PRO A 141 -2.45 -1.17 -4.53
N ASP A 142 -2.16 -1.59 -5.76
CA ASP A 142 -1.36 -0.82 -6.73
C ASP A 142 -1.99 0.54 -7.07
N PHE A 143 -3.33 0.67 -7.00
CA PHE A 143 -4.00 1.93 -7.30
C PHE A 143 -3.55 3.06 -6.36
N ILE A 144 -3.17 2.74 -5.12
CA ILE A 144 -2.71 3.74 -4.15
C ILE A 144 -1.38 4.37 -4.61
N PHE A 145 -0.56 3.59 -5.31
CA PHE A 145 0.78 3.99 -5.76
C PHE A 145 0.79 4.54 -7.19
N THR A 146 -0.21 4.20 -7.99
CA THR A 146 -0.31 4.60 -9.40
C THR A 146 -1.31 5.71 -9.69
N SER A 147 -2.19 6.08 -8.75
CA SER A 147 -3.25 7.06 -8.96
C SER A 147 -3.07 8.34 -8.16
N PHE A 148 -3.28 9.48 -8.82
CA PHE A 148 -3.27 10.80 -8.18
C PHE A 148 -4.37 10.97 -7.11
N THR A 149 -5.53 10.35 -7.31
CA THR A 149 -6.65 10.48 -6.35
C THR A 149 -6.37 9.77 -5.02
N ALA A 150 -5.35 8.92 -4.96
CA ALA A 150 -4.94 8.20 -3.76
C ALA A 150 -3.68 8.79 -3.09
N MET A 151 -3.24 10.00 -3.48
CA MET A 151 -2.03 10.65 -2.95
C MET A 151 -2.02 10.73 -1.42
N GLN A 152 -3.15 11.07 -0.80
CA GLN A 152 -3.25 11.16 0.66
C GLN A 152 -3.03 9.80 1.33
N GLN A 153 -3.64 8.73 0.79
CA GLN A 153 -3.45 7.37 1.31
C GLN A 153 -2.01 6.90 1.12
N ARG A 154 -1.39 7.20 -0.03
CA ARG A 154 0.02 6.91 -0.30
C ARG A 154 0.93 7.60 0.71
N LEU A 155 0.69 8.88 0.98
CA LEU A 155 1.46 9.66 1.96
C LEU A 155 1.34 9.07 3.37
N GLU A 156 0.13 8.69 3.80
CA GLU A 156 -0.10 8.04 5.10
C GLU A 156 0.69 6.73 5.24
N LEU A 157 0.74 5.91 4.20
CA LEU A 157 1.54 4.69 4.18
C LEU A 157 3.04 4.98 4.22
N GLN A 158 3.50 5.99 3.49
CA GLN A 158 4.91 6.42 3.48
C GLN A 158 5.37 7.03 4.81
N MET A 159 4.45 7.64 5.57
CA MET A 159 4.74 8.17 6.91
C MET A 159 4.65 7.12 8.01
N MET A 160 4.25 5.88 7.68
CA MET A 160 4.13 4.82 8.67
C MET A 160 5.51 4.50 9.25
N SER A 161 5.63 4.63 10.56
CA SER A 161 6.87 4.48 11.31
C SER A 161 6.61 3.72 12.61
N PRO A 162 7.67 3.25 13.32
CA PRO A 162 7.53 2.70 14.66
C PRO A 162 6.72 3.64 15.56
N LYS A 163 5.76 3.07 16.30
CA LYS A 163 4.77 3.84 17.05
C LYS A 163 5.36 4.48 18.31
N PHE A 164 6.31 3.81 18.97
CA PHE A 164 6.90 4.28 20.22
C PHE A 164 8.29 4.81 19.97
N ARG A 165 9.29 3.92 19.92
CA ARG A 165 10.68 4.29 19.76
C ARG A 165 11.33 3.33 18.79
N GLY A 166 11.50 3.80 17.56
CA GLY A 166 12.24 3.09 16.52
C GLY A 166 13.73 3.03 16.82
N LEU A 167 14.28 1.83 16.95
CA LEU A 167 15.71 1.57 17.00
C LEU A 167 16.12 0.75 15.79
N SER A 168 17.15 1.21 15.08
CA SER A 168 17.72 0.47 13.95
C SER A 168 18.20 -0.91 14.42
N PHE A 169 17.58 -1.98 13.89
CA PHE A 169 17.84 -3.34 14.35
C PHE A 169 18.77 -4.09 13.40
N MET A 170 18.37 -4.25 12.14
CA MET A 170 19.17 -4.91 11.12
C MET A 170 18.80 -4.44 9.72
N THR A 171 19.66 -4.72 8.75
CA THR A 171 19.33 -4.65 7.32
C THR A 171 19.38 -6.05 6.74
N VAL A 172 18.31 -6.47 6.07
CA VAL A 172 18.12 -7.78 5.44
C VAL A 172 18.11 -7.59 3.94
N ARG A 173 19.22 -7.91 3.25
CA ARG A 173 19.32 -7.78 1.79
C ARG A 173 18.95 -6.39 1.26
N GLY A 174 19.35 -5.34 1.99
CA GLY A 174 19.02 -3.95 1.70
C GLY A 174 17.68 -3.46 2.26
N MET A 175 16.83 -4.36 2.78
CA MET A 175 15.60 -3.98 3.49
C MET A 175 15.92 -3.65 4.94
N ASP A 176 15.56 -2.46 5.38
CA ASP A 176 15.81 -2.03 6.74
C ASP A 176 14.73 -2.50 7.70
N VAL A 177 15.16 -3.06 8.82
CA VAL A 177 14.30 -3.51 9.92
C VAL A 177 14.58 -2.63 11.14
N THR A 178 13.50 -2.15 11.74
CA THR A 178 13.52 -1.27 12.90
C THR A 178 12.73 -1.91 14.03
N GLU A 179 13.31 -1.98 15.22
CA GLU A 179 12.60 -2.41 16.42
C GLU A 179 11.80 -1.25 16.99
N ASP A 180 10.51 -1.47 17.21
CA ASP A 180 9.65 -0.55 17.93
C ASP A 180 9.65 -0.92 19.42
N ILE A 181 10.41 -0.17 20.21
CA ILE A 181 10.59 -0.47 21.63
C ILE A 181 9.31 -0.17 22.38
N LEU A 182 8.57 -1.23 22.68
CA LEU A 182 7.33 -1.14 23.44
C LEU A 182 7.57 -0.63 24.87
N PRO A 183 6.59 0.08 25.46
CA PRO A 183 6.61 0.46 26.87
C PRO A 183 6.80 -0.71 27.84
N GLY A 184 7.23 -0.40 29.07
CA GLY A 184 7.46 -1.39 30.11
C GLY A 184 6.25 -2.27 30.40
N GLY A 185 6.49 -3.53 30.76
CA GLY A 185 5.43 -4.50 31.11
C GLY A 185 4.96 -5.37 29.94
N MET A 186 5.20 -4.96 28.69
CA MET A 186 4.96 -5.79 27.51
C MET A 186 5.91 -7.00 27.50
N ARG A 187 5.46 -8.14 26.97
CA ARG A 187 6.23 -9.40 26.93
C ARG A 187 6.80 -9.72 25.54
N GLY A 188 6.50 -8.89 24.55
CA GLY A 188 7.03 -9.02 23.20
C GLY A 188 7.78 -7.80 22.70
N ARG A 189 8.60 -8.04 21.67
CA ARG A 189 9.32 -7.08 20.85
C ARG A 189 8.60 -6.99 19.52
N VAL A 190 8.42 -5.78 19.02
CA VAL A 190 7.81 -5.53 17.70
C VAL A 190 8.90 -5.01 16.79
N PHE A 191 8.97 -5.56 15.59
CA PHE A 191 9.83 -5.09 14.53
C PHE A 191 8.97 -4.70 13.33
N MET A 192 9.39 -3.66 12.64
CA MET A 192 8.74 -3.13 11.46
C MET A 192 9.76 -2.97 10.33
N ALA A 193 9.33 -3.30 9.12
CA ALA A 193 10.04 -3.01 7.88
C ALA A 193 9.01 -2.72 6.79
N ASP A 194 9.42 -2.03 5.74
CA ASP A 194 8.60 -1.81 4.56
C ASP A 194 9.41 -1.88 3.26
N ILE A 195 8.68 -2.05 2.16
CA ILE A 195 9.21 -2.04 0.80
C ILE A 195 8.31 -1.11 -0.01
N GLY A 196 8.87 0.06 -0.36
CA GLY A 196 8.19 1.08 -1.15
C GLY A 196 6.92 1.61 -0.49
N ALA A 197 6.78 1.51 0.83
CA ALA A 197 5.53 1.75 1.57
C ALA A 197 4.30 0.94 1.09
N GLN A 198 4.46 0.03 0.12
CA GLN A 198 3.37 -0.77 -0.41
C GLN A 198 3.26 -2.11 0.34
N ILE A 199 4.39 -2.69 0.74
CA ILE A 199 4.42 -3.87 1.60
C ILE A 199 4.97 -3.46 2.95
N HIS A 200 4.18 -3.66 4.01
CA HIS A 200 4.63 -3.49 5.38
C HIS A 200 4.72 -4.84 6.08
N LEU A 201 5.83 -5.06 6.78
CA LEU A 201 6.14 -6.26 7.53
C LEU A 201 6.21 -5.93 9.01
N TRP A 202 5.47 -6.67 9.82
CA TRP A 202 5.60 -6.68 11.28
C TRP A 202 6.05 -8.05 11.75
N VAL A 203 7.02 -8.07 12.66
CA VAL A 203 7.44 -9.28 13.37
C VAL A 203 7.25 -9.06 14.86
N LEU A 204 6.54 -9.99 15.49
CA LEU A 204 6.28 -9.99 16.92
C LEU A 204 6.97 -11.21 17.53
N ALA A 205 7.87 -10.96 18.47
CA ALA A 205 8.66 -12.00 19.11
C ALA A 205 8.68 -11.84 20.62
N PRO A 206 9.01 -12.89 21.41
CA PRO A 206 9.07 -12.78 22.85
C PRO A 206 10.29 -11.94 23.29
N ASN A 207 10.19 -11.14 24.35
CA ASN A 207 11.32 -10.37 24.90
C ASN A 207 12.53 -11.22 25.28
N ARG A 208 12.29 -12.47 25.67
CA ARG A 208 13.33 -13.43 26.03
C ARG A 208 14.09 -14.02 24.83
N MET A 209 13.63 -13.77 23.60
CA MET A 209 14.27 -14.26 22.39
C MET A 209 15.46 -13.37 22.03
N LYS A 210 16.61 -13.99 21.79
CA LYS A 210 17.87 -13.30 21.47
C LYS A 210 17.92 -12.93 19.99
N ASP A 211 18.68 -11.90 19.66
CA ASP A 211 18.82 -11.41 18.28
C ASP A 211 19.26 -12.50 17.28
N PRO A 212 20.23 -13.38 17.58
CA PRO A 212 20.62 -14.44 16.63
C PRO A 212 19.51 -15.45 16.33
N GLU A 213 18.63 -15.72 17.30
CA GLU A 213 17.45 -16.58 17.09
C GLU A 213 16.46 -15.91 16.13
N LEU A 214 16.30 -14.59 16.21
CA LEU A 214 15.46 -13.81 15.30
C LEU A 214 16.04 -13.73 13.90
N VAL A 215 17.35 -13.56 13.76
CA VAL A 215 18.04 -13.49 12.46
C VAL A 215 17.72 -14.72 11.59
N ALA A 216 17.59 -15.91 12.19
CA ALA A 216 17.27 -17.13 11.46
C ALA A 216 15.93 -17.05 10.68
N PHE A 217 14.95 -16.27 11.15
CA PHE A 217 13.71 -16.04 10.41
C PHE A 217 13.96 -15.14 9.19
N PHE A 218 14.73 -14.08 9.35
CA PHE A 218 15.02 -13.14 8.25
C PHE A 218 15.93 -13.74 7.17
N GLN A 219 16.70 -14.79 7.48
CA GLN A 219 17.53 -15.51 6.51
C GLN A 219 16.74 -16.08 5.33
N THR A 220 15.48 -16.48 5.53
CA THR A 220 14.67 -17.10 4.46
C THR A 220 13.65 -16.15 3.86
N LEU A 221 13.60 -14.89 4.33
CA LEU A 221 12.72 -13.85 3.83
C LEU A 221 13.01 -13.50 2.37
N GLN A 222 11.98 -13.53 1.52
CA GLN A 222 12.11 -13.32 0.07
C GLN A 222 12.03 -11.82 -0.28
N VAL A 223 12.99 -11.03 0.20
CA VAL A 223 13.04 -9.56 -0.03
C VAL A 223 12.99 -9.22 -1.52
N LYS A 224 13.68 -9.98 -2.37
CA LYS A 224 13.66 -9.79 -3.83
C LYS A 224 12.28 -10.01 -4.43
N ALA A 225 11.54 -11.01 -3.95
CA ALA A 225 10.18 -11.29 -4.42
C ALA A 225 9.21 -10.19 -3.96
N MET A 226 9.34 -9.73 -2.71
CA MET A 226 8.55 -8.61 -2.22
C MET A 226 8.81 -7.34 -3.04
N ASN A 227 10.08 -6.99 -3.29
CA ASN A 227 10.45 -5.85 -4.13
C ASN A 227 9.94 -5.98 -5.58
N ALA A 228 9.97 -7.19 -6.15
CA ALA A 228 9.43 -7.42 -7.48
C ALA A 228 7.90 -7.25 -7.56
N SER A 229 7.21 -7.35 -6.40
CA SER A 229 5.76 -7.28 -6.29
C SER A 229 5.20 -5.90 -5.92
N VAL A 230 6.04 -4.86 -5.84
CA VAL A 230 5.61 -3.48 -5.62
C VAL A 230 5.69 -2.65 -6.91
N VAL A 231 4.94 -1.55 -6.95
CA VAL A 231 4.96 -0.55 -8.03
C VAL A 231 6.29 0.19 -8.02
N ASP A 232 6.64 0.79 -6.89
CA ASP A 232 7.85 1.60 -6.73
C ASP A 232 9.02 0.72 -6.27
N LYS A 233 9.57 -0.03 -7.22
CA LYS A 233 10.67 -0.99 -6.98
C LYS A 233 11.96 -0.25 -6.68
N ARG A 234 12.71 -0.74 -5.68
CA ARG A 234 14.07 -0.25 -5.40
C ARG A 234 15.11 -1.08 -6.16
N GLN A 235 15.96 -0.42 -6.93
CA GLN A 235 17.03 -1.10 -7.66
C GLN A 235 17.99 -1.79 -6.69
N GLY A 236 18.35 -3.05 -6.95
CA GLY A 236 19.28 -3.84 -6.13
C GLY A 236 18.72 -4.37 -4.80
N LEU A 237 17.50 -3.99 -4.40
CA LEU A 237 16.88 -4.49 -3.17
C LEU A 237 16.57 -5.99 -3.29
N GLY A 238 17.10 -6.77 -2.35
CA GLY A 238 16.98 -8.22 -2.32
C GLY A 238 18.07 -8.98 -3.09
N ASP A 239 18.89 -8.30 -3.90
CA ASP A 239 20.01 -8.90 -4.63
C ASP A 239 21.25 -9.07 -3.76
N VAL A 240 21.40 -8.22 -2.73
CA VAL A 240 22.51 -8.28 -1.78
C VAL A 240 22.30 -9.47 -0.82
N PRO A 241 23.15 -10.50 -0.80
CA PRO A 241 22.92 -11.70 0.01
C PRO A 241 23.41 -11.54 1.47
N VAL A 242 23.27 -10.35 2.05
CA VAL A 242 23.86 -10.01 3.37
C VAL A 242 22.77 -9.59 4.36
N ILE A 243 22.95 -10.00 5.62
CA ILE A 243 22.22 -9.47 6.77
C ILE A 243 23.22 -8.75 7.68
N VAL A 244 22.95 -7.49 7.98
CA VAL A 244 23.78 -6.67 8.88
C VAL A 244 23.00 -6.43 10.16
N LEU A 245 23.47 -6.99 11.28
CA LEU A 245 22.85 -6.79 12.59
C LEU A 245 23.53 -5.63 13.31
N ALA A 246 22.77 -4.59 13.66
CA ALA A 246 23.32 -3.37 14.26
C ALA A 246 24.00 -3.61 15.61
N SER A 247 23.48 -4.57 16.41
CA SER A 247 24.04 -4.93 17.71
C SER A 247 25.36 -5.72 17.62
N ALA A 248 25.70 -6.26 16.44
CA ALA A 248 26.96 -6.99 16.21
C ALA A 248 28.10 -6.09 15.70
N LEU A 249 27.82 -4.82 15.39
CA LEU A 249 28.80 -3.86 14.89
C LEU A 249 29.50 -3.14 16.04
N ASP A 250 30.77 -2.81 15.86
CA ASP A 250 31.51 -1.91 16.75
C ASP A 250 31.02 -0.46 16.61
N ALA A 251 31.64 0.49 17.33
CA ALA A 251 31.18 1.88 17.31
C ALA A 251 31.29 2.51 15.90
N ALA A 252 32.43 2.33 15.24
CA ALA A 252 32.67 2.87 13.90
C ALA A 252 31.76 2.21 12.85
N GLY A 253 31.58 0.88 12.92
CA GLY A 253 30.67 0.14 12.06
C GLY A 253 29.21 0.56 12.26
N ARG A 254 28.78 0.83 13.49
CA ARG A 254 27.42 1.34 13.77
C ARG A 254 27.20 2.74 13.19
N GLU A 255 28.18 3.63 13.28
CA GLU A 255 28.10 4.96 12.68
C GLU A 255 27.99 4.88 11.16
N ALA A 256 28.87 4.09 10.51
CA ALA A 256 28.82 3.86 9.06
C ALA A 256 27.49 3.23 8.62
N TYR A 257 26.97 2.27 9.38
CA TYR A 257 25.68 1.64 9.15
C TYR A 257 24.51 2.64 9.26
N GLN A 258 24.53 3.52 10.26
CA GLN A 258 23.50 4.55 10.40
C GLN A 258 23.58 5.59 9.28
N ALA A 259 24.79 5.98 8.86
CA ALA A 259 25.00 6.88 7.74
C ALA A 259 24.49 6.28 6.41
N ASP A 260 24.77 5.00 6.15
CA ASP A 260 24.27 4.29 4.97
C ASP A 260 22.73 4.20 4.96
N ARG A 261 22.12 3.86 6.10
CA ARG A 261 20.66 3.87 6.25
C ARG A 261 20.06 5.25 6.03
N ALA A 262 20.69 6.29 6.58
CA ALA A 262 20.23 7.67 6.40
C ALA A 262 20.36 8.13 4.94
N ALA A 263 21.43 7.73 4.24
CA ALA A 263 21.62 8.03 2.82
C ALA A 263 20.53 7.37 1.97
N ARG A 264 20.23 6.09 2.19
CA ARG A 264 19.12 5.38 1.50
C ARG A 264 17.76 6.02 1.80
N ALA A 265 17.49 6.39 3.05
CA ALA A 265 16.27 7.09 3.41
C ALA A 265 16.16 8.46 2.74
N ALA A 266 17.27 9.20 2.62
CA ALA A 266 17.29 10.50 1.94
C ALA A 266 17.07 10.37 0.43
N GLU A 267 17.68 9.35 -0.21
CA GLU A 267 17.45 9.02 -1.62
C GLU A 267 15.98 8.69 -1.88
N GLU A 268 15.37 7.87 -1.02
CA GLU A 268 13.94 7.55 -1.12
C GLU A 268 13.05 8.79 -0.96
N VAL A 269 13.36 9.69 -0.02
CA VAL A 269 12.61 10.93 0.16
C VAL A 269 12.77 11.85 -1.06
N ALA A 270 13.98 11.95 -1.62
CA ALA A 270 14.22 12.76 -2.81
C ALA A 270 13.41 12.27 -4.01
N LEU A 271 13.44 10.95 -4.28
CA LEU A 271 12.65 10.34 -5.35
C LEU A 271 11.14 10.56 -5.13
N ARG A 272 10.64 10.40 -3.90
CA ARG A 272 9.23 10.65 -3.58
C ARG A 272 8.82 12.10 -3.78
N GLU A 273 9.69 13.05 -3.44
CA GLU A 273 9.44 14.48 -3.65
C GLU A 273 9.42 14.84 -5.14
N GLU A 274 10.26 14.22 -5.95
CA GLU A 274 10.23 14.36 -7.42
C GLU A 274 8.92 13.79 -7.98
N ASP A 275 8.53 12.59 -7.58
CA ASP A 275 7.26 11.97 -7.99
C ASP A 275 6.05 12.80 -7.57
N ARG A 276 6.09 13.40 -6.37
CA ARG A 276 5.04 14.30 -5.88
C ARG A 276 4.93 15.56 -6.75
N LYS A 277 6.06 16.19 -7.10
CA LYS A 277 6.05 17.38 -7.97
C LYS A 277 5.57 17.06 -9.37
N ALA A 278 6.00 15.93 -9.94
CA ALA A 278 5.52 15.46 -11.23
C ALA A 278 4.00 15.21 -11.19
N ALA A 279 3.51 14.58 -10.12
CA ALA A 279 2.09 14.35 -9.89
C ALA A 279 1.26 15.63 -9.78
N GLU A 280 1.75 16.61 -9.01
CA GLU A 280 1.09 17.91 -8.85
C GLU A 280 1.06 18.70 -10.17
N ALA A 281 2.14 18.64 -10.96
CA ALA A 281 2.18 19.28 -12.29
C ALA A 281 1.21 18.63 -13.28
N GLU A 282 1.11 17.30 -13.29
CA GLU A 282 0.16 16.57 -14.14
C GLU A 282 -1.29 16.87 -13.73
N ALA A 283 -1.58 16.95 -12.43
CA ALA A 283 -2.89 17.32 -11.92
C ALA A 283 -3.28 18.77 -12.30
N ALA A 284 -2.34 19.72 -12.21
CA ALA A 284 -2.56 21.09 -12.65
C ALA A 284 -2.85 21.17 -14.15
N ALA A 285 -2.07 20.45 -14.98
CA ALA A 285 -2.28 20.39 -16.43
C ALA A 285 -3.64 19.75 -16.80
N ALA A 286 -4.06 18.69 -16.11
CA ALA A 286 -5.37 18.08 -16.31
C ALA A 286 -6.53 19.01 -15.90
N ALA A 287 -6.37 19.78 -14.82
CA ALA A 287 -7.35 20.77 -14.38
C ALA A 287 -7.48 21.95 -15.37
N GLU A 288 -6.39 22.39 -15.99
CA GLU A 288 -6.42 23.39 -17.06
C GLU A 288 -7.06 22.85 -18.34
N ALA A 289 -6.74 21.60 -18.73
CA ALA A 289 -7.35 20.96 -19.90
C ALA A 289 -8.88 20.76 -19.76
N ASN A 290 -9.39 20.60 -18.54
CA ASN A 290 -10.83 20.53 -18.27
C ASN A 290 -11.52 21.91 -18.22
N LYS A 291 -10.77 23.02 -18.04
CA LYS A 291 -11.32 24.38 -18.15
C LYS A 291 -11.50 24.82 -19.59
N ASP A 292 -10.64 24.38 -20.50
CA ASP A 292 -10.75 24.69 -21.94
C ASP A 292 -11.73 23.77 -22.70
N GLY A 293 -12.33 22.77 -22.02
CA GLY A 293 -13.33 21.87 -22.59
C GLY A 293 -14.78 22.39 -22.60
N SER A 294 -15.02 23.60 -22.09
CA SER A 294 -16.36 24.22 -22.06
C SER A 294 -16.35 25.59 -22.72
N ALA A 295 -15.96 25.66 -23.99
CA ALA A 295 -16.29 26.80 -24.85
C ALA A 295 -16.29 26.36 -26.32
N GLY A 296 -17.48 26.15 -26.89
CA GLY A 296 -17.60 25.98 -28.33
C GLY A 296 -18.87 25.31 -28.83
N ASP A 297 -20.05 25.82 -28.47
CA ASP A 297 -21.07 26.00 -29.51
C ASP A 297 -21.86 27.30 -29.26
N ASP A 298 -22.25 27.92 -30.37
CA ASP A 298 -23.12 29.09 -30.54
C ASP A 298 -22.56 30.52 -30.35
N LEU A 299 -22.06 31.02 -31.48
CA LEU A 299 -22.60 32.17 -32.24
C LEU A 299 -23.08 33.43 -31.49
N ALA A 300 -22.41 34.53 -31.86
CA ALA A 300 -22.91 35.89 -32.00
C ALA A 300 -23.45 36.62 -30.75
N SER A 301 -22.58 37.46 -30.17
CA SER A 301 -22.98 38.57 -29.32
C SER A 301 -23.53 39.73 -30.17
N GLU A 302 -24.83 39.98 -30.10
CA GLU A 302 -25.41 41.31 -30.27
C GLU A 302 -26.24 41.69 -29.04
N THR A 303 -26.28 42.99 -28.81
CA THR A 303 -26.57 43.73 -27.58
C THR A 303 -28.07 43.78 -27.24
N GLU A 304 -28.40 43.57 -25.94
CA GLU A 304 -29.38 44.32 -25.12
C GLU A 304 -30.84 44.53 -25.61
N ASN A 305 -31.81 43.81 -25.00
CA ASN A 305 -33.01 44.37 -24.33
C ASN A 305 -34.02 43.27 -23.89
N GLN A 306 -34.45 43.31 -22.63
CA GLN A 306 -35.61 42.61 -22.04
C GLN A 306 -36.97 43.23 -22.53
N PRO A 307 -38.20 42.70 -22.27
CA PRO A 307 -38.70 41.60 -21.38
C PRO A 307 -39.87 40.77 -22.03
N PRO A 308 -40.89 40.15 -21.37
CA PRO A 308 -41.02 39.46 -20.06
C PRO A 308 -41.59 37.99 -20.11
N GLY A 309 -41.28 37.18 -19.09
CA GLY A 309 -42.24 36.35 -18.34
C GLY A 309 -42.81 35.03 -18.91
N VAL A 310 -42.33 33.89 -18.37
CA VAL A 310 -43.17 32.73 -18.01
C VAL A 310 -42.75 32.28 -16.60
N VAL A 311 -43.68 32.38 -15.64
CA VAL A 311 -43.46 32.02 -14.24
C VAL A 311 -43.67 30.51 -14.09
N ALA A 312 -42.60 29.76 -13.79
CA ALA A 312 -42.72 28.38 -13.35
C ALA A 312 -42.87 28.35 -11.82
N ASP A 313 -44.09 28.10 -11.34
CA ASP A 313 -44.33 27.90 -9.91
C ASP A 313 -43.88 26.49 -9.50
N CYS A 314 -42.76 26.43 -8.78
CA CYS A 314 -42.24 25.20 -8.21
C CYS A 314 -42.54 25.16 -6.70
N LEU A 315 -43.43 24.26 -6.26
CA LEU A 315 -43.67 24.01 -4.84
C LEU A 315 -42.71 22.93 -4.31
N THR A 316 -42.19 23.16 -3.10
CA THR A 316 -41.30 22.22 -2.40
C THR A 316 -42.13 21.35 -1.47
N GLY A 317 -42.14 20.03 -1.70
CA GLY A 317 -42.82 19.07 -0.84
C GLY A 317 -41.98 18.66 0.37
N VAL A 318 -42.64 18.17 1.42
CA VAL A 318 -41.96 17.64 2.62
C VAL A 318 -41.11 16.43 2.23
N GLY A 319 -39.79 16.53 2.44
CA GLY A 319 -38.78 15.60 1.92
C GLY A 319 -37.77 16.23 0.95
N GLY A 320 -37.90 17.52 0.64
CA GLY A 320 -36.87 18.31 -0.05
C GLY A 320 -36.83 18.16 -1.58
N THR A 321 -37.72 17.37 -2.18
CA THR A 321 -37.78 17.23 -3.64
C THR A 321 -38.65 18.32 -4.25
N LYS A 322 -38.09 19.10 -5.18
CA LYS A 322 -38.84 20.07 -6.00
C LYS A 322 -39.36 19.38 -7.25
N ARG A 323 -40.65 19.55 -7.55
CA ARG A 323 -41.23 19.17 -8.85
C ARG A 323 -41.77 20.43 -9.51
N CYS A 324 -41.33 20.67 -10.73
CA CYS A 324 -41.84 21.72 -11.59
C CYS A 324 -42.56 21.01 -12.75
N THR A 325 -43.72 21.53 -13.13
CA THR A 325 -44.46 21.09 -14.31
C THR A 325 -44.46 22.26 -15.28
N VAL A 326 -43.96 22.02 -16.49
CA VAL A 326 -44.00 22.97 -17.59
C VAL A 326 -45.25 22.62 -18.39
N GLY A 327 -46.20 23.55 -18.51
CA GLY A 327 -47.38 23.36 -19.36
C GLY A 327 -46.99 23.33 -20.84
N ASP A 328 -47.73 22.54 -21.63
CA ASP A 328 -47.51 22.31 -23.07
C ASP A 328 -47.39 23.60 -23.90
#